data_AF-A0A285UW25-F1
#
_entry.id   AF-A0A285UW25-F1
#
_cell.length_a   1.000
_cell.length_b   1.000
_cell.length_c   1.000
_cell.angle_alpha   90.00
_cell.angle_beta   90.00
_cell.angle_gamma   90.00
#
_symmetry.space_group_name_H-M   'P 1'
#
loop_
_entity.id
_entity.type
_entity.pdbx_description
1 polymer ?
#
loop_
_entity_poly.entity_id
_entity_poly.type
_entity_poly.pdbx_seq_one_letter_code
_entity_poly.pdbx_strand_id
1 'polypeptide(L)'
;MANSGSRWLRWEPHIHAPGTVLNDQFKGTDTREEYLSKIEAASPQIRALGVTDHYLLDTYQEIRAAKYRDGRLLGVDLIFPNVELRLAFGTVKGNWVNCHLLVNPEDPDHVDADEIIVASAGPHSPGELPSITYQSGGAGGRRHAKARL
;
A
#
# COMPACT_ATOMS: atom_id res chain seq x y z
N MET A 1 -31.12 5.54 19.53
CA MET A 1 -29.82 6.08 19.10
C MET A 1 -30.01 6.64 17.71
N ALA A 2 -29.64 7.90 17.47
CA ALA A 2 -29.76 8.50 16.15
C ALA A 2 -28.83 7.77 15.18
N ASN A 3 -29.35 7.32 14.05
CA ASN A 3 -28.54 6.80 12.96
C ASN A 3 -27.60 7.92 12.51
N SER A 4 -26.30 7.75 12.72
CA SER A 4 -25.32 8.70 12.18
C SER A 4 -25.31 8.52 10.65
N GLY A 5 -25.51 9.62 9.92
CA GLY A 5 -25.39 9.62 8.46
C GLY A 5 -23.94 9.33 8.02
N SER A 6 -23.68 9.43 6.72
CA SER A 6 -22.34 9.24 6.15
C SER A 6 -21.30 10.16 6.81
N ARG A 7 -20.21 9.58 7.32
CA ARG A 7 -19.10 10.30 7.94
C ARG A 7 -17.96 10.44 6.94
N TRP A 8 -17.39 11.63 6.85
CA TRP A 8 -16.16 11.88 6.10
C TRP A 8 -14.97 11.68 7.03
N LEU A 9 -14.10 10.72 6.70
CA LEU A 9 -12.90 10.40 7.46
C LEU A 9 -11.67 10.64 6.58
N ARG A 10 -10.57 11.09 7.16
CA ARG A 10 -9.32 11.28 6.43
C ARG A 10 -8.63 9.94 6.21
N TRP A 11 -8.33 9.64 4.96
CA TRP A 11 -7.63 8.44 4.52
C TRP A 11 -6.36 8.86 3.80
N GLU A 12 -5.25 8.18 4.08
CA GLU A 12 -3.97 8.38 3.42
C GLU A 12 -3.55 7.05 2.78
N PRO A 13 -4.00 6.75 1.55
CA PRO A 13 -3.80 5.43 0.94
C PRO A 13 -2.41 5.25 0.30
N HIS A 14 -1.64 6.34 0.15
CA HIS A 14 -0.37 6.33 -0.55
C HIS A 14 0.68 7.15 0.22
N ILE A 15 1.30 6.54 1.23
CA ILE A 15 2.41 7.13 1.98
C ILE A 15 3.54 6.11 2.08
N HIS A 16 4.74 6.50 1.62
CA HIS A 16 5.95 5.74 1.86
C HIS A 16 6.45 5.92 3.29
N ALA A 17 6.86 4.82 3.93
CA ALA A 17 7.47 4.84 5.25
C ALA A 17 9.02 4.88 5.15
N PRO A 18 9.72 5.30 6.23
CA PRO A 18 11.18 5.26 6.28
C PRO A 18 11.72 3.87 5.96
N GLY A 19 12.79 3.81 5.17
CA GLY A 19 13.40 2.54 4.75
C GLY A 19 12.78 1.90 3.50
N THR A 20 11.78 2.52 2.85
CA THR A 20 11.29 2.05 1.53
C THR A 20 12.45 1.97 0.52
N VAL A 21 12.51 0.90 -0.27
CA VAL A 21 13.64 0.67 -1.20
C VAL A 21 13.78 1.76 -2.26
N LEU A 22 12.65 2.30 -2.72
CA LEU A 22 12.62 3.44 -3.64
C LEU A 22 11.82 4.58 -3.01
N ASN A 23 12.26 5.81 -3.27
CA ASN A 23 11.71 7.04 -2.73
C ASN A 23 11.81 7.18 -1.20
N ASP A 24 12.86 6.64 -0.56
CA ASP A 24 13.15 6.98 0.84
C ASP A 24 13.60 8.44 0.93
N GLN A 25 12.75 9.27 1.51
CA GLN A 25 13.00 10.68 1.74
C GLN A 25 13.35 10.98 3.21
N PHE A 26 13.46 9.95 4.04
CA PHE A 26 13.73 10.09 5.46
C PHE A 26 15.24 10.03 5.70
N LYS A 27 15.76 10.97 6.49
CA LYS A 27 17.19 11.08 6.82
C LYS A 27 17.36 11.26 8.33
N GLY A 28 18.34 10.60 8.92
CA GLY A 28 18.63 10.69 10.36
C GLY A 28 18.40 9.38 11.10
N THR A 29 18.52 9.41 12.43
CA THR A 29 18.54 8.22 13.30
C THR A 29 17.16 7.80 13.83
N ASP A 30 16.17 8.71 13.89
CA ASP A 30 14.87 8.47 14.53
C ASP A 30 13.68 8.58 13.56
N THR A 31 13.93 8.31 12.28
CA THR A 31 12.98 8.55 11.18
C THR A 31 11.64 7.84 11.36
N ARG A 32 11.65 6.62 11.91
CA ARG A 32 10.43 5.84 12.17
C ARG A 32 9.59 6.40 13.32
N GLU A 33 10.23 6.84 14.41
CA GLU A 33 9.51 7.44 15.55
C GLU A 33 8.86 8.76 15.14
N GLU A 34 9.60 9.60 14.42
CA GLU A 34 9.07 10.84 13.86
C GLU A 34 7.92 10.60 12.88
N TYR A 35 8.05 9.58 12.02
CA TYR A 35 7.01 9.21 11.06
C TYR A 35 5.71 8.81 11.76
N LEU A 36 5.78 7.91 12.74
CA LEU A 36 4.62 7.48 13.52
C LEU A 36 4.01 8.66 14.28
N SER A 37 4.84 9.48 14.93
CA SER A 37 4.39 10.66 15.68
C SER A 37 3.67 11.67 14.78
N LYS A 38 4.15 11.88 13.55
CA LYS A 38 3.49 12.77 12.56
C LYS A 38 2.11 12.24 12.14
N ILE A 39 1.96 10.93 11.98
CA ILE A 39 0.65 10.31 11.68
C ILE A 39 -0.30 10.48 12.87
N GLU A 40 0.17 10.25 14.09
CA GLU A 40 -0.62 10.36 15.32
C GLU A 40 -1.06 11.81 15.60
N ALA A 41 -0.20 12.78 15.29
CA ALA A 41 -0.47 14.20 15.44
C ALA A 41 -1.27 14.82 14.28
N ALA A 42 -1.56 14.06 13.22
CA ALA A 42 -2.24 14.57 12.03
C ALA A 42 -3.65 15.10 12.37
N SER A 43 -3.98 16.27 11.84
CA SER A 43 -5.31 16.88 11.96
C SER A 43 -5.85 17.27 10.58
N PRO A 44 -7.05 16.81 10.16
CA PRO A 44 -7.88 15.81 10.83
C PRO A 44 -7.16 14.47 11.03
N GLN A 45 -7.56 13.72 12.06
CA GLN A 45 -6.96 12.42 12.38
C GLN A 45 -7.10 11.46 11.20
N ILE A 46 -5.98 10.82 10.84
CA ILE A 46 -5.95 9.78 9.81
C ILE A 46 -6.63 8.54 10.37
N ARG A 47 -7.67 8.04 9.68
CA ARG A 47 -8.44 6.86 10.08
C ARG A 47 -8.11 5.63 9.24
N ALA A 48 -7.55 5.80 8.04
CA ALA A 48 -7.02 4.71 7.24
C ALA A 48 -5.66 5.08 6.66
N LEU A 49 -4.70 4.16 6.73
CA LEU A 49 -3.34 4.34 6.28
C LEU A 49 -2.94 3.19 5.34
N GLY A 50 -2.66 3.53 4.08
CA GLY A 50 -2.00 2.65 3.14
C GLY A 50 -0.49 2.86 3.22
N VAL A 51 0.25 1.82 3.62
CA VAL A 51 1.72 1.87 3.65
C VAL A 51 2.22 1.46 2.26
N THR A 52 2.88 2.41 1.58
CA THR A 52 3.32 2.21 0.21
C THR A 52 4.76 1.74 0.13
N ASP A 53 4.93 0.50 -0.29
CA ASP A 53 6.22 -0.13 -0.50
C ASP A 53 6.44 -0.41 -1.99
N HIS A 54 7.70 -0.31 -2.45
CA HIS A 54 8.07 -0.69 -3.80
C HIS A 54 8.40 -2.18 -3.86
N TYR A 55 7.53 -2.95 -4.54
CA TYR A 55 7.68 -4.40 -4.77
C TYR A 55 7.74 -5.30 -3.53
N LEU A 56 7.79 -4.74 -2.32
CA LEU A 56 7.98 -5.45 -1.05
C LEU A 56 6.87 -5.08 -0.07
N LEU A 57 6.96 -5.60 1.16
CA LEU A 57 6.04 -5.34 2.26
C LEU A 57 6.77 -5.03 3.58
N ASP A 58 8.07 -4.77 3.53
CA ASP A 58 8.92 -4.70 4.72
C ASP A 58 8.47 -3.56 5.65
N THR A 59 8.29 -2.36 5.11
CA THR A 59 7.86 -1.23 5.93
C THR A 59 6.40 -1.36 6.35
N TYR A 60 5.53 -1.96 5.52
CA TYR A 60 4.18 -2.33 5.93
C TYR A 60 4.19 -3.24 7.17
N GLN A 61 4.99 -4.31 7.17
CA GLN A 61 5.09 -5.24 8.30
C GLN A 61 5.60 -4.55 9.57
N GLU A 62 6.55 -3.63 9.42
CA GLU A 62 7.06 -2.82 10.52
C GLU A 62 6.00 -1.90 11.13
N ILE A 63 5.27 -1.15 10.31
CA ILE A 63 4.20 -0.25 10.74
C ILE A 63 3.03 -1.03 11.34
N ARG A 64 2.69 -2.18 10.75
CA ARG A 64 1.72 -3.14 11.30
C ARG A 64 2.14 -3.59 12.69
N ALA A 65 3.40 -3.94 12.89
CA ALA A 65 3.90 -4.34 14.20
C ALA A 65 3.86 -3.18 15.21
N ALA A 66 4.18 -1.95 14.79
CA ALA A 66 4.04 -0.76 15.64
C ALA A 66 2.60 -0.60 16.16
N LYS A 67 1.59 -0.81 15.29
CA LYS A 67 0.19 -0.76 15.70
C LYS A 67 -0.21 -1.89 16.63
N TYR A 68 0.01 -3.14 16.23
CA TYR A 68 -0.61 -4.30 16.89
C TYR A 68 0.21 -4.88 18.05
N ARG A 69 1.53 -4.69 18.05
CA ARG A 69 2.42 -5.17 19.12
C ARG A 69 2.84 -4.05 20.05
N ASP A 70 3.17 -2.88 19.50
CA ASP A 70 3.79 -1.80 20.26
C ASP A 70 2.78 -0.73 20.73
N GLY A 71 1.49 -0.88 20.36
CA GLY A 71 0.39 -0.02 20.84
C GLY A 71 0.32 1.38 20.23
N ARG A 72 0.99 1.60 19.09
CA ARG A 72 0.98 2.89 18.36
C ARG A 72 -0.21 3.00 17.42
N LEU A 73 -0.41 4.18 16.83
CA LEU A 73 -1.42 4.41 15.78
C LEU A 73 -2.85 4.04 16.22
N LEU A 74 -3.19 4.25 17.50
CA LEU A 74 -4.50 3.92 18.07
C LEU A 74 -5.65 4.67 17.40
N GLY A 75 -5.36 5.84 16.82
CA GLY A 75 -6.31 6.66 16.07
C GLY A 75 -6.60 6.18 14.64
N VAL A 76 -5.78 5.27 14.11
CA VAL A 76 -5.91 4.72 12.75
C VAL A 76 -6.72 3.44 12.83
N ASP A 77 -7.91 3.40 12.24
CA ASP A 77 -8.79 2.23 12.26
C ASP A 77 -8.28 1.11 11.34
N LEU A 78 -7.74 1.49 10.17
CA LEU A 78 -7.34 0.56 9.13
C LEU A 78 -5.90 0.83 8.69
N ILE A 79 -5.06 -0.20 8.71
CA ILE A 79 -3.73 -0.17 8.07
C ILE A 79 -3.69 -1.28 7.02
N PHE A 80 -3.36 -0.94 5.77
CA PHE A 80 -3.33 -1.88 4.66
C PHE A 80 -2.05 -1.74 3.81
N PRO A 81 -1.60 -2.81 3.14
CA PRO A 81 -0.48 -2.74 2.24
C PRO A 81 -0.88 -2.11 0.89
N ASN A 82 -0.04 -1.22 0.40
CA ASN A 82 -0.11 -0.67 -0.94
C ASN A 82 1.20 -0.97 -1.68
N VAL A 83 1.20 -1.95 -2.57
CA VAL A 83 2.40 -2.28 -3.34
C VAL A 83 2.46 -1.40 -4.58
N GLU A 84 3.46 -0.52 -4.65
CA GLU A 84 3.75 0.28 -5.83
C GLU A 84 4.67 -0.48 -6.79
N LEU A 85 4.18 -0.66 -8.02
CA LEU A 85 4.85 -1.36 -9.11
C LEU A 85 5.12 -0.37 -10.24
N ARG A 86 6.36 -0.32 -10.73
CA ARG A 86 6.69 0.42 -11.95
C ARG A 86 6.55 -0.47 -13.16
N LEU A 87 5.72 -0.06 -14.12
CA LEU A 87 5.55 -0.75 -15.39
C LEU A 87 6.72 -0.44 -16.32
N ALA A 88 7.16 -1.45 -17.07
CA ALA A 88 8.32 -1.34 -17.96
C ALA A 88 8.07 -0.43 -19.18
N PHE A 89 6.81 -0.09 -19.48
CA PHE A 89 6.46 0.84 -20.55
C PHE A 89 6.19 2.23 -19.97
N GLY A 90 6.89 3.22 -20.52
CA GLY A 90 6.67 4.62 -20.22
C GLY A 90 5.47 5.20 -20.97
N THR A 91 4.97 6.33 -20.48
CA THR A 91 4.05 7.18 -21.22
C THR A 91 4.71 7.73 -22.49
N VAL A 92 3.92 8.31 -23.40
CA VAL A 92 4.40 8.98 -24.64
C VAL A 92 5.50 10.03 -24.36
N LYS A 93 5.54 10.59 -23.14
CA LYS A 93 6.54 11.58 -22.70
C LYS A 93 7.76 10.99 -21.99
N GLY A 94 7.89 9.66 -21.94
CA GLY A 94 9.00 8.96 -21.26
C GLY A 94 8.87 8.84 -19.75
N ASN A 95 7.77 9.32 -19.14
CA ASN A 95 7.54 9.14 -17.71
C ASN A 95 7.10 7.70 -17.41
N TRP A 96 7.56 7.17 -16.29
CA TRP A 96 7.13 5.87 -15.77
C TRP A 96 5.65 5.85 -15.44
N VAL A 97 5.02 4.69 -15.62
CA VAL A 97 3.68 4.40 -15.12
C VAL A 97 3.82 3.56 -13.87
N ASN A 98 3.34 4.07 -12.74
CA ASN A 98 3.23 3.31 -11.50
C ASN A 98 1.81 2.74 -11.38
N CYS A 99 1.72 1.49 -10.95
CA CYS A 99 0.48 0.80 -10.61
C CYS A 99 0.49 0.49 -9.12
N HIS A 100 -0.66 0.67 -8.46
CA HIS A 100 -0.82 0.35 -7.05
C HIS A 100 -1.69 -0.89 -6.90
N LEU A 101 -1.17 -1.88 -6.19
CA LEU A 101 -1.96 -3.02 -5.72
C LEU A 101 -2.30 -2.79 -4.25
N LEU A 102 -3.58 -2.56 -3.96
CA LEU A 102 -4.09 -2.52 -2.60
C LEU A 102 -4.46 -3.94 -2.18
N VAL A 103 -3.80 -4.44 -1.15
CA VAL A 103 -3.99 -5.81 -0.65
C VAL A 103 -4.97 -5.79 0.53
N ASN A 104 -5.87 -6.78 0.61
CA ASN A 104 -6.80 -6.88 1.72
C ASN A 104 -6.05 -7.27 3.01
N PRO A 105 -6.00 -6.42 4.05
CA PRO A 105 -5.28 -6.74 5.29
C PRO A 105 -6.02 -7.77 6.17
N GLU A 106 -7.25 -8.15 5.84
CA GLU A 106 -8.00 -9.20 6.53
C GLU A 106 -7.71 -10.61 6.00
N ASP A 107 -7.07 -10.74 4.83
CA ASP A 107 -6.63 -12.04 4.32
C ASP A 107 -5.50 -12.56 5.22
N PRO A 108 -5.59 -13.73 5.86
CA PRO A 108 -4.55 -14.20 6.78
C PRO A 108 -3.15 -14.30 6.17
N ASP A 109 -3.06 -14.48 4.84
CA ASP A 109 -1.81 -14.74 4.13
C ASP A 109 -1.19 -13.46 3.51
N HIS A 110 -1.79 -12.27 3.71
CA HIS A 110 -1.40 -11.01 3.04
C HIS A 110 0.03 -10.49 3.30
N VAL A 111 0.75 -11.08 4.26
CA VAL A 111 2.13 -10.71 4.62
C VAL A 111 3.13 -11.85 4.38
N ASP A 112 2.68 -13.00 3.89
CA ASP A 112 3.58 -14.13 3.72
C ASP A 112 4.62 -13.83 2.63
N ALA A 113 5.89 -13.92 3.02
CA ALA A 113 7.07 -13.52 2.23
C ALA A 113 7.28 -14.33 0.93
N ASP A 114 6.49 -15.39 0.72
CA ASP A 114 6.51 -16.21 -0.48
C ASP A 114 5.57 -15.68 -1.57
N GLU A 115 4.75 -14.66 -1.29
CA GLU A 115 3.81 -14.09 -2.25
C GLU A 115 4.54 -13.26 -3.32
N ILE A 116 4.97 -13.93 -4.39
CA ILE A 116 5.39 -13.25 -5.61
C ILE A 116 4.14 -12.75 -6.32
N ILE A 117 4.00 -11.43 -6.44
CA ILE A 117 3.00 -10.81 -7.30
C ILE A 117 3.60 -10.66 -8.71
N VAL A 118 3.18 -11.53 -9.62
CA VAL A 118 3.47 -11.40 -11.05
C VAL A 118 2.30 -10.70 -11.74
N ALA A 119 2.46 -9.40 -12.02
CA ALA A 119 1.51 -8.65 -12.83
C ALA A 119 1.92 -8.66 -14.30
N SER A 120 0.97 -8.99 -15.18
CA SER A 120 1.11 -8.91 -16.64
C SER A 120 0.13 -7.88 -17.19
N ALA A 121 0.63 -7.00 -18.04
CA ALA A 121 -0.18 -6.05 -18.80
C ALA A 121 -0.43 -6.59 -20.21
N GLY A 122 -1.71 -6.66 -20.60
CA GLY A 122 -2.12 -7.01 -21.97
C GLY A 122 -1.97 -5.84 -22.96
N PRO A 123 -2.32 -6.06 -24.24
CA PRO A 123 -2.35 -5.01 -25.26
C PRO A 123 -3.24 -3.82 -24.83
N HIS A 124 -2.92 -2.61 -25.30
CA HIS A 124 -3.73 -1.40 -25.06
C HIS A 124 -3.87 -0.55 -26.33
N SER A 125 -4.98 0.19 -26.40
CA SER A 125 -5.20 1.24 -27.41
C SER A 125 -4.63 2.57 -26.92
N PRO A 126 -4.23 3.50 -27.82
CA PRO A 126 -3.86 4.86 -27.42
C PRO A 126 -5.00 5.54 -26.64
N GLY A 127 -4.70 6.00 -25.42
CA GLY A 127 -5.68 6.65 -24.53
C GLY A 127 -6.45 5.69 -23.60
N GLU A 128 -6.21 4.38 -23.69
CA GLU A 128 -6.82 3.38 -22.82
C GLU A 128 -5.77 2.70 -21.92
N LEU A 129 -6.18 2.30 -20.71
CA LEU A 129 -5.33 1.51 -19.83
C LEU A 129 -5.25 0.05 -20.32
N PRO A 130 -4.07 -0.59 -20.27
CA PRO A 130 -3.97 -2.01 -20.56
C PRO A 130 -4.78 -2.83 -19.56
N SER A 131 -5.36 -3.94 -20.02
CA SER A 131 -5.90 -4.93 -19.09
C SER A 131 -4.77 -5.51 -18.25
N ILE A 132 -4.87 -5.41 -16.92
CA ILE A 132 -3.87 -5.96 -16.00
C ILE A 132 -4.42 -7.26 -15.40
N THR A 133 -3.65 -8.33 -15.54
CA THR A 133 -3.86 -9.57 -14.81
C THR A 133 -2.70 -9.75 -13.84
N TYR A 134 -2.98 -10.17 -12.62
CA TYR A 134 -1.91 -10.56 -11.71
C TYR A 134 -2.12 -11.98 -11.23
N GLN A 135 -1.01 -12.63 -10.91
CA GLN A 135 -0.95 -13.86 -10.14
C GLN A 135 -0.23 -13.52 -8.85
N SER A 136 -0.85 -13.82 -7.71
CA SER A 136 -0.17 -13.88 -6.43
C SER A 136 -0.22 -15.32 -5.91
N GLY A 137 0.81 -15.71 -5.18
CA GLY A 137 0.81 -16.95 -4.44
C GLY A 137 2.14 -17.24 -3.79
N GLY A 138 2.08 -17.58 -2.49
CA GLY A 138 3.11 -18.36 -1.80
C GLY A 138 2.91 -19.86 -2.02
N ALA A 139 3.68 -20.69 -1.29
CA ALA A 139 3.66 -22.15 -1.39
C ALA A 139 2.26 -22.83 -1.20
N GLY A 140 1.21 -22.07 -0.86
CA GLY A 140 -0.15 -22.53 -0.60
C GLY A 140 -1.18 -22.43 -1.74
N GLY A 141 -0.88 -21.88 -2.91
CA GLY A 141 -1.76 -21.98 -4.10
C GLY A 141 -2.02 -20.68 -4.88
N ARG A 142 -2.48 -20.84 -6.13
CA ARG A 142 -2.68 -19.75 -7.10
C ARG A 142 -4.00 -19.02 -6.89
N ARG A 143 -3.95 -17.70 -6.77
CA ARG A 143 -5.14 -16.83 -6.78
C ARG A 143 -5.16 -15.96 -8.03
N HIS A 144 -6.34 -15.82 -8.63
CA HIS A 144 -6.57 -14.99 -9.82
C HIS A 144 -7.60 -13.92 -9.48
N ALA A 145 -7.24 -12.65 -9.63
CA ALA A 145 -8.20 -11.57 -9.62
C ALA A 145 -8.01 -10.68 -10.86
N LYS A 146 -9.14 -10.19 -11.37
CA LYS A 146 -9.18 -9.29 -12.52
C LYS A 146 -9.38 -7.88 -11.99
N ALA A 147 -8.33 -7.06 -12.04
CA ALA A 147 -8.47 -5.64 -11.74
C ALA A 147 -9.28 -5.00 -12.88
N ARG A 148 -10.54 -4.66 -12.61
CA ARG A 148 -11.30 -3.67 -13.40
C ARG A 148 -11.23 -2.37 -12.61
N LEU A 149 -10.57 -1.37 -13.19
CA LEU A 149 -10.78 0.03 -12.83
C LEU A 149 -12.01 0.55 -13.59
#